data_AF-A0A4R4T7V5-F1
#
_entry.id   AF-A0A4R4T7V5-F1
#
_cell.length_a   1.000
_cell.length_b   1.000
_cell.length_c   1.000
_cell.angle_alpha   90.00
_cell.angle_beta   90.00
_cell.angle_gamma   90.00
#
_symmetry.space_group_name_H-M   'P 1'
#
loop_
_entity.id
_entity.type
_entity.pdbx_description
1 polymer ?
#
loop_
_entity_poly.entity_id
_entity_poly.type
_entity_poly.pdbx_seq_one_letter_code
_entity_poly.pdbx_strand_id
1 'polypeptide(L)'
;MCPATRTALAAELDDAAASAARTVTPLDPRHGGPRVGPAGVLGFRGHVKRRVLTIRGTRLIADTHPNGWADHLGVCRGEKRRGPGARSGDLRMMRADVQTPGMTVGGDLRQAAIVFVHGLFSSPTTWAPLQQELSAIPAVADQFDFLSFEYATRPVTWNPLRRMPDLDTVAESLRGFIGDLTAEHERIVLVTHSQGGLVAQRFLSRMLQAGRGRHLTKIRRLVMFACPNNGSDLFLLARKGLIPMTRNTQERELKPLQTSVLETQRRVLDGIVRALDVSRDRCPIPVVAYAGESDNVVVPSSAAGFFPETGVLPGDHFSVIRPQGPDSRLVHAVRKELARALAESFPLEPQPGADIPHHRRPAPAAADVLTELEVVGPIPVPANGTARHATEFFLHGGPVEQLRNVDIVVSSENTYLQLSQFFKPSTSGSLRWAAAEKSASGQILEDVAGEHLSSWLRNHGSYGLPVLEGTVAPTPSGSLQRRNIRRIYHAAIATPISGTNNYRISPQAIPRAVHNIFDLARRERAELGISLSSICFPLFGAGRGRMSVVESFELIWESMMSELVDDPSWTIHFTTRRRTIFDLLYGRLQAKKQAYDQIT
;
A
#
# COMPACT_ATOMS: atom_id res chain seq x y z
N MET A 1 -69.62 13.14 7.43
CA MET A 1 -70.26 11.83 7.24
C MET A 1 -69.18 10.83 6.82
N CYS A 2 -68.82 9.89 7.70
CA CYS A 2 -68.29 8.55 7.39
C CYS A 2 -69.47 7.59 7.08
N PRO A 3 -69.32 6.26 6.83
CA PRO A 3 -68.13 5.36 6.70
C PRO A 3 -68.16 4.50 5.39
N ALA A 4 -67.14 3.76 4.90
CA ALA A 4 -66.31 2.61 5.35
C ALA A 4 -67.00 1.21 5.40
N THR A 5 -66.43 0.20 4.70
CA THR A 5 -66.17 -1.26 5.05
C THR A 5 -65.82 -2.10 3.78
N ARG A 6 -64.63 -2.75 3.62
CA ARG A 6 -64.18 -4.13 4.01
C ARG A 6 -65.12 -5.27 3.55
N THR A 7 -64.72 -6.36 2.86
CA THR A 7 -63.91 -7.54 3.30
C THR A 7 -63.60 -8.49 2.09
N ALA A 8 -62.34 -8.86 1.78
CA ALA A 8 -61.67 -10.20 1.80
C ALA A 8 -62.42 -11.48 1.32
N LEU A 9 -61.87 -12.28 0.37
CA LEU A 9 -61.12 -13.56 0.56
C LEU A 9 -61.03 -14.46 -0.74
N ALA A 10 -59.80 -14.93 -1.06
CA ALA A 10 -59.37 -16.25 -1.60
C ALA A 10 -59.73 -16.80 -3.02
N ALA A 11 -58.81 -17.67 -3.50
CA ALA A 11 -58.75 -18.48 -4.75
C ALA A 11 -58.19 -17.73 -5.99
N GLU A 12 -57.24 -18.21 -6.81
CA GLU A 12 -56.86 -19.58 -7.18
C GLU A 12 -55.34 -19.69 -7.49
N LEU A 13 -54.75 -20.80 -7.04
CA LEU A 13 -53.54 -21.45 -7.56
C LEU A 13 -53.99 -22.87 -7.93
N ASP A 14 -53.83 -23.27 -9.19
CA ASP A 14 -53.51 -24.63 -9.69
C ASP A 14 -54.07 -24.87 -11.11
N ASP A 15 -53.15 -25.07 -12.06
CA ASP A 15 -53.21 -26.01 -13.21
C ASP A 15 -52.17 -25.57 -14.27
N ALA A 16 -51.38 -26.41 -14.92
CA ALA A 16 -51.11 -27.83 -14.81
C ALA A 16 -49.80 -28.10 -15.56
N ALA A 17 -49.04 -29.08 -15.09
CA ALA A 17 -47.94 -29.68 -15.81
C ALA A 17 -48.45 -30.63 -16.90
N ALA A 18 -47.76 -30.72 -18.04
CA ALA A 18 -47.25 -31.99 -18.60
C ALA A 18 -46.67 -31.81 -20.02
N SER A 19 -45.40 -32.22 -20.18
CA SER A 19 -44.91 -33.15 -21.21
C SER A 19 -43.55 -32.74 -21.78
N ALA A 20 -42.50 -33.39 -21.27
CA ALA A 20 -41.51 -34.08 -22.10
C ALA A 20 -40.47 -34.75 -21.17
N ALA A 21 -40.60 -36.06 -20.99
CA ALA A 21 -39.61 -36.91 -20.35
C ALA A 21 -38.72 -37.58 -21.40
N ARG A 22 -37.45 -37.77 -21.05
CA ARG A 22 -36.52 -38.90 -21.34
C ARG A 22 -35.09 -38.40 -21.11
N THR A 23 -34.14 -39.06 -20.44
CA THR A 23 -34.01 -40.35 -19.74
C THR A 23 -32.59 -40.37 -19.16
N VAL A 24 -32.39 -40.65 -17.86
CA VAL A 24 -31.26 -41.47 -17.33
C VAL A 24 -31.73 -42.10 -16.00
N THR A 25 -31.53 -43.40 -15.87
CA THR A 25 -31.95 -44.34 -14.80
C THR A 25 -31.04 -44.31 -13.54
N PRO A 26 -31.41 -44.99 -12.41
CA PRO A 26 -31.21 -44.50 -11.05
C PRO A 26 -30.22 -45.30 -10.17
N LEU A 27 -29.88 -44.70 -9.02
CA LEU A 27 -29.23 -45.32 -7.85
C LEU A 27 -30.26 -46.00 -6.93
N ASP A 28 -29.92 -47.19 -6.43
CA ASP A 28 -30.62 -47.94 -5.36
C ASP A 28 -29.96 -47.64 -4.00
N PRO A 29 -30.71 -47.41 -2.90
CA PRO A 29 -30.18 -47.34 -1.55
C PRO A 29 -30.71 -48.47 -0.66
N ARG A 30 -29.83 -49.33 -0.12
CA ARG A 30 -30.13 -50.10 1.09
C ARG A 30 -28.93 -50.33 2.01
N HIS A 31 -29.21 -50.12 3.30
CA HIS A 31 -28.55 -50.65 4.50
C HIS A 31 -27.18 -50.05 4.86
N GLY A 32 -26.91 -49.60 6.09
CA GLY A 32 -27.67 -49.54 7.32
C GLY A 32 -26.83 -48.83 8.40
N GLY A 33 -27.47 -48.09 9.29
CA GLY A 33 -26.84 -47.60 10.52
C GLY A 33 -27.04 -48.61 11.67
N PRO A 34 -26.28 -48.45 12.77
CA PRO A 34 -27.01 -48.21 14.00
C PRO A 34 -26.39 -47.15 14.95
N ARG A 35 -27.30 -46.31 15.45
CA ARG A 35 -27.54 -45.88 16.84
C ARG A 35 -26.42 -45.21 17.67
N VAL A 36 -26.78 -44.00 18.11
CA VAL A 36 -26.20 -43.25 19.23
C VAL A 36 -26.75 -43.79 20.56
N GLY A 37 -25.87 -43.89 21.56
CA GLY A 37 -26.17 -44.06 22.99
C GLY A 37 -25.08 -43.37 23.85
N PRO A 38 -25.36 -42.99 25.11
CA PRO A 38 -24.86 -41.75 25.71
C PRO A 38 -23.63 -41.90 26.64
N ALA A 39 -22.98 -40.76 26.86
CA ALA A 39 -22.15 -40.35 28.00
C ALA A 39 -21.30 -41.41 28.74
N GLY A 40 -19.97 -41.27 28.63
CA GLY A 40 -19.00 -41.92 29.50
C GLY A 40 -17.67 -41.17 29.50
N VAL A 41 -17.42 -40.41 30.58
CA VAL A 41 -16.11 -39.86 30.94
C VAL A 41 -15.15 -41.03 31.21
N LEU A 42 -13.97 -41.08 30.57
CA LEU A 42 -12.72 -41.60 31.17
C LEU A 42 -11.49 -41.43 30.23
N GLY A 43 -10.43 -40.78 30.76
CA GLY A 43 -9.03 -41.19 30.61
C GLY A 43 -8.28 -40.95 29.29
N PHE A 44 -7.61 -39.80 29.16
CA PHE A 44 -6.46 -39.65 28.25
C PHE A 44 -5.28 -40.51 28.74
N ARG A 45 -4.96 -41.60 28.05
CA ARG A 45 -3.63 -42.25 28.11
C ARG A 45 -2.76 -41.70 26.98
N GLY A 46 -1.77 -40.88 27.33
CA GLY A 46 -0.75 -40.40 26.40
C GLY A 46 0.24 -41.51 26.03
N HIS A 47 0.38 -41.80 24.74
CA HIS A 47 1.46 -42.62 24.22
C HIS A 47 2.69 -41.74 23.93
N VAL A 48 3.74 -41.90 24.74
CA VAL A 48 5.08 -41.34 24.47
C VAL A 48 5.76 -42.19 23.40
N LYS A 49 6.04 -41.62 22.21
CA LYS A 49 6.93 -42.25 21.23
C LYS A 49 8.39 -41.92 21.58
N ARG A 50 9.14 -42.91 22.06
CA ARG A 50 10.61 -42.83 22.18
C ARG A 50 11.24 -42.91 20.78
N ARG A 51 12.10 -41.95 20.43
CA ARG A 51 13.07 -42.08 19.33
C ARG A 51 14.47 -42.07 19.94
N VAL A 52 15.24 -43.12 19.66
CA VAL A 52 16.66 -43.21 19.99
C VAL A 52 17.44 -42.73 18.77
N LEU A 53 18.29 -41.72 18.94
CA LEU A 53 19.23 -41.27 17.92
C LEU A 53 20.65 -41.57 18.41
N THR A 54 21.38 -42.38 17.65
CA THR A 54 22.78 -42.70 17.93
C THR A 54 23.67 -41.83 17.04
N ILE A 55 24.53 -41.01 17.62
CA ILE A 55 25.60 -40.30 16.90
C ILE A 55 26.92 -40.62 17.62
N ARG A 56 27.88 -41.17 16.87
CA ARG A 56 29.27 -41.46 17.28
C ARG A 56 29.40 -42.02 18.72
N GLY A 57 28.80 -43.17 18.96
CA GLY A 57 29.10 -44.01 20.12
C GLY A 57 28.54 -43.57 21.47
N THR A 58 27.76 -42.49 21.55
CA THR A 58 27.16 -42.03 22.82
C THR A 58 25.63 -42.08 22.76
N ARG A 59 24.97 -42.72 23.73
CA ARG A 59 23.50 -42.71 23.88
C ARG A 59 23.07 -41.48 24.67
N LEU A 60 22.22 -40.63 24.10
CA LEU A 60 21.52 -39.57 24.83
C LEU A 60 20.02 -39.89 24.88
N ILE A 61 19.47 -39.85 26.10
CA ILE A 61 18.03 -39.95 26.38
C ILE A 61 17.58 -38.54 26.74
N ALA A 62 16.61 -37.99 26.01
CA ALA A 62 15.97 -36.72 26.35
C ALA A 62 14.45 -36.95 26.43
N ASP A 63 13.89 -36.73 27.62
CA ASP A 63 12.45 -36.67 27.85
C ASP A 63 12.00 -35.20 27.73
N THR A 64 11.02 -34.91 26.86
CA THR A 64 10.37 -33.60 26.80
C THR A 64 8.99 -33.68 27.39
N HIS A 65 8.75 -32.95 28.49
CA HIS A 65 7.42 -32.70 29.05
C HIS A 65 6.88 -31.33 28.59
N PRO A 66 5.56 -31.18 28.40
CA PRO A 66 4.93 -29.91 28.08
C PRO A 66 4.48 -29.17 29.35
N ASN A 67 4.69 -27.84 29.36
CA ASN A 67 4.17 -26.80 30.26
C ASN A 67 5.03 -26.42 31.48
N GLY A 68 5.37 -25.12 31.56
CA GLY A 68 5.79 -24.45 32.81
C GLY A 68 6.56 -23.15 32.58
N TRP A 69 5.92 -22.01 32.87
CA TRP A 69 6.56 -20.70 33.03
C TRP A 69 7.14 -20.58 34.45
N ALA A 70 8.29 -19.90 34.62
CA ALA A 70 8.59 -19.03 35.78
C ALA A 70 9.93 -18.28 35.60
N ASP A 71 9.94 -17.04 36.09
CA ASP A 71 11.01 -16.05 36.15
C ASP A 71 12.28 -16.49 36.90
N HIS A 72 13.43 -15.84 36.64
CA HIS A 72 14.23 -15.18 37.68
C HIS A 72 15.38 -14.30 37.13
N LEU A 73 15.51 -13.15 37.78
CA LEU A 73 16.58 -12.15 37.76
C LEU A 73 17.96 -12.72 38.13
N GLY A 74 19.03 -12.09 37.63
CA GLY A 74 20.40 -12.34 38.09
C GLY A 74 21.44 -11.44 37.46
N VAL A 75 21.66 -10.27 38.06
CA VAL A 75 22.79 -9.35 37.84
C VAL A 75 24.12 -10.01 38.26
N CYS A 76 25.23 -9.77 37.54
CA CYS A 76 26.56 -9.57 38.14
C CYS A 76 27.54 -8.83 37.22
N ARG A 77 28.27 -7.88 37.83
CA ARG A 77 29.28 -6.95 37.30
C ARG A 77 30.70 -7.56 37.35
N GLY A 78 31.62 -6.92 36.61
CA GLY A 78 33.07 -6.82 36.93
C GLY A 78 33.90 -8.04 36.49
N GLU A 79 35.13 -7.95 36.00
CA GLU A 79 36.18 -6.98 36.26
C GLU A 79 37.26 -7.03 35.16
N LYS A 80 37.91 -5.87 34.94
CA LYS A 80 39.15 -5.70 34.19
C LYS A 80 40.34 -6.22 35.00
N ARG A 81 41.34 -6.85 34.35
CA ARG A 81 42.76 -6.65 34.69
C ARG A 81 43.67 -6.70 33.46
N ARG A 82 44.64 -5.78 33.42
CA ARG A 82 45.69 -5.57 32.41
C ARG A 82 47.00 -6.29 32.80
N GLY A 83 47.61 -6.96 31.81
CA GLY A 83 49.07 -7.11 31.50
C GLY A 83 50.06 -7.70 32.53
N PRO A 84 51.36 -7.88 32.17
CA PRO A 84 52.02 -7.89 30.85
C PRO A 84 53.03 -9.07 30.65
N GLY A 85 53.66 -9.19 29.46
CA GLY A 85 55.02 -9.78 29.34
C GLY A 85 55.29 -10.82 28.23
N ALA A 86 55.88 -10.31 27.13
CA ALA A 86 56.75 -10.91 26.11
C ALA A 86 57.15 -12.41 26.13
N ARG A 87 57.20 -13.02 24.93
CA ARG A 87 58.43 -13.59 24.33
C ARG A 87 58.24 -13.94 22.84
N SER A 88 59.27 -13.64 22.06
CA SER A 88 59.41 -13.97 20.63
C SER A 88 59.64 -15.47 20.43
N GLY A 89 59.18 -15.97 19.29
CA GLY A 89 59.49 -17.31 18.79
C GLY A 89 59.19 -17.37 17.30
N ASP A 90 60.24 -17.25 16.48
CA ASP A 90 60.23 -17.52 15.05
C ASP A 90 59.87 -18.97 14.77
N LEU A 91 58.98 -19.20 13.79
CA LEU A 91 58.88 -20.47 13.08
C LEU A 91 58.42 -20.21 11.64
N ARG A 92 59.39 -20.27 10.72
CA ARG A 92 59.19 -20.40 9.27
C ARG A 92 58.40 -21.67 8.96
N MET A 93 57.38 -21.58 8.13
CA MET A 93 56.91 -22.68 7.26
C MET A 93 56.32 -22.14 5.95
N MET A 94 57.00 -22.47 4.87
CA MET A 94 56.49 -22.82 3.52
C MET A 94 55.46 -21.91 2.84
N ARG A 95 55.96 -21.07 1.92
CA ARG A 95 55.18 -20.55 0.80
C ARG A 95 55.04 -21.65 -0.26
N ALA A 96 53.80 -21.99 -0.59
CA ALA A 96 53.48 -22.70 -1.82
C ALA A 96 53.21 -21.64 -2.90
N ASP A 97 54.01 -21.66 -3.95
CA ASP A 97 53.83 -20.86 -5.16
C ASP A 97 52.54 -21.30 -5.87
N VAL A 98 51.53 -20.44 -5.85
CA VAL A 98 50.44 -20.47 -6.82
C VAL A 98 50.65 -19.26 -7.72
N GLN A 99 51.06 -19.53 -8.96
CA GLN A 99 51.20 -18.57 -10.03
C GLN A 99 49.84 -17.94 -10.33
N THR A 100 49.62 -16.72 -9.82
CA THR A 100 48.64 -15.78 -10.37
C THR A 100 49.16 -15.29 -11.73
N PRO A 101 48.40 -15.47 -12.83
CA PRO A 101 48.72 -14.80 -14.09
C PRO A 101 48.64 -13.30 -13.86
N GLY A 102 49.73 -12.60 -14.21
CA GLY A 102 49.86 -11.16 -14.08
C GLY A 102 48.74 -10.44 -14.82
N MET A 103 47.83 -9.84 -14.06
CA MET A 103 46.92 -8.84 -14.56
C MET A 103 47.74 -7.56 -14.73
N THR A 104 48.02 -7.23 -15.99
CA THR A 104 48.59 -5.97 -16.43
C THR A 104 47.84 -4.81 -15.78
N VAL A 105 48.54 -4.09 -14.90
CA VAL A 105 48.10 -2.80 -14.35
C VAL A 105 48.15 -1.80 -15.51
N GLY A 106 46.97 -1.50 -16.05
CA GLY A 106 46.77 -0.64 -17.20
C GLY A 106 45.40 -0.85 -17.82
N GLY A 107 44.34 -0.78 -17.01
CA GLY A 107 42.97 -0.74 -17.49
C GLY A 107 42.35 0.56 -17.03
N ASP A 108 41.80 1.35 -17.95
CA ASP A 108 40.99 2.51 -17.63
C ASP A 108 39.96 2.14 -16.56
N LEU A 109 40.09 2.73 -15.37
CA LEU A 109 39.14 2.53 -14.28
C LEU A 109 37.79 3.12 -14.72
N ARG A 110 36.83 2.26 -15.03
CA ARG A 110 35.49 2.66 -15.41
C ARG A 110 34.81 3.33 -14.21
N GLN A 111 34.30 4.55 -14.38
CA GLN A 111 33.78 5.36 -13.28
C GLN A 111 32.44 4.89 -12.71
N ALA A 112 31.74 3.96 -13.38
CA ALA A 112 30.40 3.53 -12.99
C ALA A 112 30.22 2.01 -13.00
N ALA A 113 29.23 1.51 -12.24
CA ALA A 113 28.85 0.11 -12.20
C ALA A 113 27.34 -0.08 -12.38
N ILE A 114 26.96 -1.18 -13.03
CA ILE A 114 25.59 -1.68 -13.08
C ILE A 114 25.51 -2.90 -12.17
N VAL A 115 24.65 -2.85 -11.17
CA VAL A 115 24.40 -3.99 -10.27
C VAL A 115 23.06 -4.62 -10.62
N PHE A 116 23.12 -5.83 -11.16
CA PHE A 116 21.95 -6.63 -11.52
C PHE A 116 21.47 -7.46 -10.32
N VAL A 117 20.19 -7.34 -9.97
CA VAL A 117 19.54 -8.03 -8.85
C VAL A 117 18.42 -8.91 -9.41
N HIS A 118 18.59 -10.23 -9.35
CA HIS A 118 17.62 -11.19 -9.85
C HIS A 118 16.39 -11.36 -8.93
N GLY A 119 15.36 -12.05 -9.41
CA GLY A 119 14.12 -12.31 -8.69
C GLY A 119 14.06 -13.67 -7.97
N LEU A 120 12.89 -14.00 -7.43
CA LEU A 120 12.61 -15.29 -6.78
C LEU A 120 12.73 -16.44 -7.81
N PHE A 121 13.19 -17.62 -7.37
CA PHE A 121 13.38 -18.82 -8.22
C PHE A 121 14.25 -18.60 -9.46
N SER A 122 15.17 -17.64 -9.41
CA SER A 122 16.09 -17.32 -10.50
C SER A 122 17.53 -17.19 -10.00
N SER A 123 18.45 -16.87 -10.91
CA SER A 123 19.88 -16.69 -10.63
C SER A 123 20.42 -15.50 -11.42
N PRO A 124 21.62 -15.01 -11.10
CA PRO A 124 22.32 -13.98 -11.87
C PRO A 124 22.32 -14.21 -13.39
N THR A 125 22.36 -15.47 -13.83
CA THR A 125 22.34 -15.86 -15.24
C THR A 125 21.13 -15.36 -16.03
N THR A 126 20.02 -14.99 -15.36
CA THR A 126 18.85 -14.42 -16.04
C THR A 126 19.16 -13.12 -16.78
N TRP A 127 20.21 -12.41 -16.37
CA TRP A 127 20.65 -11.15 -16.96
C TRP A 127 21.65 -11.34 -18.10
N ALA A 128 22.21 -12.53 -18.30
CA ALA A 128 23.26 -12.77 -19.29
C ALA A 128 22.89 -12.28 -20.71
N PRO A 129 21.67 -12.51 -21.23
CA PRO A 129 21.29 -11.99 -22.55
C PRO A 129 21.33 -10.45 -22.61
N LEU A 130 20.84 -9.76 -21.59
CA LEU A 130 20.85 -8.29 -21.55
C LEU A 130 22.28 -7.76 -21.38
N GLN A 131 23.10 -8.41 -20.55
CA GLN A 131 24.50 -8.04 -20.38
C GLN A 131 25.30 -8.19 -21.68
N GLN A 132 25.03 -9.24 -22.46
CA GLN A 132 25.65 -9.46 -23.77
C GLN A 132 25.29 -8.34 -24.76
N GLU A 133 24.02 -7.96 -24.85
CA GLU A 133 23.61 -6.86 -25.74
C GLU A 133 24.17 -5.50 -25.29
N LEU A 134 24.22 -5.25 -23.98
CA LEU A 134 24.77 -4.00 -23.43
C LEU A 134 26.29 -3.89 -23.56
N SER A 135 27.02 -5.00 -23.40
CA SER A 135 28.48 -5.03 -23.54
C SER A 135 28.94 -4.91 -24.99
N ALA A 136 28.06 -5.19 -25.96
CA ALA A 136 28.30 -4.94 -27.37
C ALA A 136 28.17 -3.44 -27.75
N ILE A 137 27.68 -2.58 -26.85
CA ILE A 137 27.51 -1.14 -27.10
C ILE A 137 28.69 -0.39 -26.47
N PRO A 138 29.63 0.19 -27.26
CA PRO A 138 30.83 0.84 -26.73
C PRO A 138 30.53 1.93 -25.70
N ALA A 139 29.52 2.77 -25.97
CA ALA A 139 29.11 3.85 -25.07
C ALA A 139 28.67 3.36 -23.67
N VAL A 140 28.26 2.10 -23.53
CA VAL A 140 27.94 1.47 -22.24
C VAL A 140 29.13 0.67 -21.73
N ALA A 141 29.72 -0.18 -22.57
CA ALA A 141 30.82 -1.06 -22.22
C ALA A 141 32.02 -0.28 -21.67
N ASP A 142 32.36 0.87 -22.24
CA ASP A 142 33.54 1.64 -21.83
C ASP A 142 33.34 2.39 -20.51
N GLN A 143 32.09 2.59 -20.07
CA GLN A 143 31.75 3.42 -18.91
C GLN A 143 31.28 2.62 -17.69
N PHE A 144 30.81 1.39 -17.90
CA PHE A 144 30.18 0.59 -16.85
C PHE A 144 30.85 -0.77 -16.65
N ASP A 145 31.05 -1.14 -15.39
CA ASP A 145 31.27 -2.52 -14.98
C ASP A 145 29.94 -3.25 -14.73
N PHE A 146 29.88 -4.51 -15.12
CA PHE A 146 28.68 -5.35 -15.00
C PHE A 146 28.82 -6.29 -13.81
N LEU A 147 28.08 -6.02 -12.75
CA LEU A 147 28.10 -6.79 -11.51
C LEU A 147 26.76 -7.48 -11.30
N SER A 148 26.76 -8.75 -10.92
CA SER A 148 25.53 -9.49 -10.67
C SER A 148 25.48 -9.97 -9.22
N PHE A 149 24.47 -9.50 -8.49
CA PHE A 149 24.26 -9.88 -7.09
C PHE A 149 23.54 -11.23 -7.01
N GLU A 150 24.13 -12.18 -6.29
CA GLU A 150 23.56 -13.51 -6.06
C GLU A 150 23.00 -13.62 -4.63
N TYR A 151 21.80 -14.16 -4.51
CA TYR A 151 21.22 -14.54 -3.22
C TYR A 151 20.34 -15.78 -3.34
N ALA A 152 20.18 -16.51 -2.23
CA ALA A 152 19.45 -17.76 -2.22
C ALA A 152 17.93 -17.55 -2.41
N THR A 153 17.40 -17.98 -3.57
CA THR A 153 15.98 -17.86 -3.93
C THR A 153 15.33 -19.18 -4.38
N ARG A 154 16.00 -20.33 -4.18
CA ARG A 154 15.53 -21.63 -4.67
C ARG A 154 14.44 -22.22 -3.75
N PRO A 155 13.37 -22.84 -4.30
CA PRO A 155 12.18 -23.25 -3.53
C PRO A 155 12.41 -24.44 -2.59
N VAL A 156 13.48 -25.21 -2.78
CA VAL A 156 13.68 -26.47 -2.08
C VAL A 156 15.12 -26.57 -1.57
N THR A 157 15.31 -26.37 -0.27
CA THR A 157 16.52 -26.77 0.44
C THR A 157 16.19 -28.03 1.24
N TRP A 158 16.55 -29.21 0.73
CA TRP A 158 16.38 -30.50 1.42
C TRP A 158 17.25 -30.65 2.69
N ASN A 159 18.00 -29.61 3.05
CA ASN A 159 18.85 -29.59 4.23
C ASN A 159 18.15 -28.81 5.36
N PRO A 160 17.71 -29.48 6.45
CA PRO A 160 17.03 -28.83 7.58
C PRO A 160 17.90 -27.81 8.34
N LEU A 161 19.21 -27.77 8.08
CA LEU A 161 20.13 -26.75 8.63
C LEU A 161 20.20 -25.47 7.77
N ARG A 162 19.51 -25.40 6.63
CA ARG A 162 19.49 -24.22 5.74
C ARG A 162 18.10 -23.58 5.76
N ARG A 163 18.05 -22.29 6.10
CA ARG A 163 16.84 -21.45 6.07
C ARG A 163 16.88 -20.53 4.85
N MET A 164 15.74 -20.34 4.18
CA MET A 164 15.61 -19.32 3.14
C MET A 164 15.76 -17.93 3.79
N PRO A 165 16.69 -17.08 3.32
CA PRO A 165 16.87 -15.75 3.90
C PRO A 165 15.60 -14.91 3.75
N ASP A 166 15.25 -14.13 4.77
CA ASP A 166 14.20 -13.12 4.66
C ASP A 166 14.70 -11.87 3.90
N LEU A 167 13.78 -10.98 3.50
CA LEU A 167 14.12 -9.77 2.75
C LEU A 167 15.12 -8.87 3.48
N ASP A 168 15.12 -8.87 4.82
CA ASP A 168 16.06 -8.09 5.63
C ASP A 168 17.47 -8.63 5.50
N THR A 169 17.62 -9.94 5.58
CA THR A 169 18.90 -10.64 5.41
C THR A 169 19.45 -10.45 4.01
N VAL A 170 18.60 -10.56 2.98
CA VAL A 170 19.02 -10.34 1.58
C VAL A 170 19.41 -8.87 1.36
N ALA A 171 18.65 -7.91 1.89
CA ALA A 171 18.97 -6.48 1.78
C ALA A 171 20.29 -6.12 2.48
N GLU A 172 20.58 -6.76 3.62
CA GLU A 172 21.85 -6.62 4.33
C GLU A 172 23.01 -7.19 3.50
N SER A 173 22.81 -8.36 2.86
CA SER A 173 23.78 -8.95 1.93
C SER A 173 24.03 -8.03 0.72
N LEU A 174 22.98 -7.43 0.15
CA LEU A 174 23.10 -6.47 -0.94
C LEU A 174 23.91 -5.23 -0.52
N ARG A 175 23.74 -4.74 0.72
CA ARG A 175 24.59 -3.66 1.26
C ARG A 175 26.06 -4.05 1.27
N GLY A 176 26.38 -5.27 1.72
CA GLY A 176 27.76 -5.79 1.73
C GLY A 176 28.32 -5.86 0.32
N PHE A 177 27.59 -6.48 -0.60
CA PHE A 177 27.98 -6.58 -2.00
C PHE A 177 28.26 -5.22 -2.64
N ILE A 178 27.38 -4.23 -2.46
CA ILE A 178 27.59 -2.87 -2.95
C ILE A 178 28.83 -2.25 -2.28
N GLY A 179 28.94 -2.34 -0.95
CA GLY A 179 30.08 -1.78 -0.22
C GLY A 179 31.43 -2.34 -0.66
N ASP A 180 31.50 -3.64 -0.91
CA ASP A 180 32.75 -4.35 -1.18
C ASP A 180 33.14 -4.30 -2.66
N LEU A 181 32.17 -4.44 -3.58
CA LEU A 181 32.44 -4.58 -5.02
C LEU A 181 32.21 -3.30 -5.83
N THR A 182 31.70 -2.23 -5.21
CA THR A 182 31.54 -0.92 -5.87
C THR A 182 32.27 0.22 -5.17
N ALA A 183 33.27 -0.11 -4.33
CA ALA A 183 34.04 0.87 -3.57
C ALA A 183 34.72 1.91 -4.49
N GLU A 184 35.30 1.44 -5.59
CA GLU A 184 36.04 2.26 -6.57
C GLU A 184 35.13 2.98 -7.58
N HIS A 185 33.84 2.61 -7.67
CA HIS A 185 32.90 3.25 -8.58
C HIS A 185 32.31 4.52 -7.96
N GLU A 186 32.18 5.58 -8.76
CA GLU A 186 31.53 6.83 -8.35
C GLU A 186 30.02 6.78 -8.53
N ARG A 187 29.56 6.04 -9.55
CA ARG A 187 28.15 5.97 -9.95
C ARG A 187 27.68 4.53 -10.05
N ILE A 188 26.53 4.24 -9.45
CA ILE A 188 25.95 2.90 -9.41
C ILE A 188 24.53 2.96 -9.94
N VAL A 189 24.20 2.07 -10.87
CA VAL A 189 22.84 1.85 -11.35
C VAL A 189 22.37 0.47 -10.91
N LEU A 190 21.29 0.42 -10.13
CA LEU A 190 20.67 -0.84 -9.74
C LEU A 190 19.66 -1.25 -10.80
N VAL A 191 19.81 -2.44 -11.36
CA VAL A 191 18.87 -3.02 -12.33
C VAL A 191 18.27 -4.28 -11.73
N THR A 192 16.95 -4.29 -11.57
CA THR A 192 16.28 -5.32 -10.75
C THR A 192 15.12 -5.98 -11.48
N HIS A 193 14.83 -7.23 -11.13
CA HIS A 193 13.71 -7.99 -11.69
C HIS A 193 12.86 -8.61 -10.58
N SER A 194 11.54 -8.53 -10.72
CA SER A 194 10.58 -9.18 -9.82
C SER A 194 10.87 -8.87 -8.34
N GLN A 195 11.05 -9.89 -7.50
CA GLN A 195 11.41 -9.72 -6.07
C GLN A 195 12.70 -8.92 -5.84
N GLY A 196 13.64 -8.90 -6.79
CA GLY A 196 14.88 -8.14 -6.67
C GLY A 196 14.65 -6.63 -6.47
N GLY A 197 13.57 -6.08 -7.03
CA GLY A 197 13.19 -4.69 -6.79
C GLY A 197 12.72 -4.43 -5.35
N LEU A 198 12.08 -5.41 -4.70
CA LEU A 198 11.73 -5.33 -3.27
C LEU A 198 12.97 -5.42 -2.38
N VAL A 199 13.95 -6.24 -2.75
CA VAL A 199 15.25 -6.32 -2.07
C VAL A 199 15.97 -4.96 -2.11
N ALA A 200 16.05 -4.35 -3.29
CA ALA A 200 16.68 -3.04 -3.47
C ALA A 200 15.95 -1.96 -2.64
N GLN A 201 14.61 -1.94 -2.67
CA GLN A 201 13.82 -1.02 -1.84
C GLN A 201 14.07 -1.22 -0.34
N ARG A 202 14.14 -2.48 0.12
CA ARG A 202 14.42 -2.79 1.54
C ARG A 202 15.82 -2.35 1.95
N PHE A 203 16.81 -2.55 1.08
CA PHE A 203 18.17 -2.06 1.27
C PHE A 203 18.19 -0.52 1.42
N LEU A 204 17.56 0.22 0.51
CA LEU A 204 17.49 1.69 0.58
C LEU A 204 16.80 2.16 1.87
N SER A 205 15.65 1.57 2.20
CA SER A 205 14.91 1.90 3.44
C SER A 205 15.76 1.69 4.69
N ARG A 206 16.49 0.57 4.78
CA ARG A 206 17.36 0.29 5.93
C ARG A 206 18.53 1.25 6.03
N MET A 207 19.12 1.64 4.90
CA MET A 207 20.18 2.66 4.86
C MET A 207 19.70 4.00 5.39
N LEU A 208 18.51 4.46 4.97
CA LEU A 208 17.91 5.69 5.50
C LEU A 208 17.57 5.57 6.99
N GLN A 209 17.01 4.44 7.42
CA GLN A 209 16.70 4.18 8.84
C GLN A 209 17.93 4.20 9.73
N ALA A 210 19.07 3.73 9.21
CA ALA A 210 20.35 3.72 9.91
C ALA A 210 21.07 5.08 9.88
N GLY A 211 20.47 6.14 9.33
CA GLY A 211 21.11 7.45 9.22
C GLY A 211 22.21 7.52 8.15
N ARG A 212 22.22 6.57 7.19
CA ARG A 212 23.26 6.41 6.16
C ARG A 212 22.83 6.93 4.79
N GLY A 213 21.90 7.88 4.72
CA GLY A 213 21.42 8.45 3.45
C GLY A 213 22.55 9.03 2.58
N ARG A 214 23.56 9.66 3.19
CA ARG A 214 24.76 10.15 2.49
C ARG A 214 25.54 9.07 1.74
N HIS A 215 25.54 7.83 2.23
CA HIS A 215 26.24 6.73 1.56
C HIS A 215 25.51 6.24 0.31
N LEU A 216 24.27 6.68 0.10
CA LEU A 216 23.46 6.30 -1.06
C LEU A 216 23.69 7.21 -2.28
N THR A 217 24.45 8.29 -2.15
CA THR A 217 24.67 9.29 -3.23
C THR A 217 25.32 8.71 -4.48
N LYS A 218 26.14 7.67 -4.31
CA LYS A 218 26.72 6.90 -5.43
C LYS A 218 25.66 6.17 -6.24
N ILE A 219 24.52 5.81 -5.66
CA ILE A 219 23.43 5.18 -6.40
C ILE A 219 22.68 6.25 -7.17
N ARG A 220 22.88 6.26 -8.48
CA ARG A 220 22.32 7.27 -9.38
C ARG A 220 20.96 6.90 -9.91
N ARG A 221 20.60 5.61 -9.90
CA ARG A 221 19.31 5.16 -10.42
C ARG A 221 18.93 3.77 -9.92
N LEU A 222 17.64 3.55 -9.74
CA LEU A 222 17.04 2.23 -9.56
C LEU A 222 16.07 1.95 -10.72
N VAL A 223 16.42 0.97 -11.56
CA VAL A 223 15.60 0.50 -12.68
C VAL A 223 14.98 -0.84 -12.30
N MET A 224 13.66 -0.94 -12.36
CA MET A 224 12.93 -2.13 -11.93
C MET A 224 12.08 -2.71 -13.05
N PHE A 225 12.12 -4.02 -13.23
CA PHE A 225 11.33 -4.76 -14.21
C PHE A 225 10.40 -5.75 -13.50
N ALA A 226 9.11 -5.70 -13.82
CA ALA A 226 8.09 -6.60 -13.28
C ALA A 226 8.11 -6.73 -11.75
N CYS A 227 8.47 -5.66 -11.03
CA CYS A 227 8.55 -5.66 -9.58
C CYS A 227 7.15 -5.45 -8.97
N PRO A 228 6.66 -6.33 -8.08
CA PRO A 228 5.34 -6.19 -7.47
C PRO A 228 5.34 -5.09 -6.41
N ASN A 229 5.22 -3.83 -6.84
CA ASN A 229 5.31 -2.67 -5.95
C ASN A 229 4.04 -2.41 -5.13
N ASN A 230 3.05 -3.31 -5.19
CA ASN A 230 1.84 -3.25 -4.37
C ASN A 230 1.79 -4.46 -3.41
N GLY A 231 1.55 -4.21 -2.12
CA GLY A 231 1.68 -5.20 -1.04
C GLY A 231 0.73 -6.41 -1.13
N SER A 232 -0.36 -6.31 -1.90
CA SER A 232 -1.32 -7.40 -2.15
C SER A 232 -0.83 -8.46 -3.14
N ASP A 233 0.20 -8.17 -3.92
CA ASP A 233 0.50 -8.96 -5.12
C ASP A 233 1.45 -10.12 -4.85
N LEU A 234 2.21 -10.03 -3.75
CA LEU A 234 2.96 -11.16 -3.20
C LEU A 234 2.02 -12.32 -2.79
N PHE A 235 0.79 -11.99 -2.37
CA PHE A 235 -0.26 -12.96 -2.06
C PHE A 235 -0.85 -13.61 -3.33
N LEU A 236 -0.95 -12.87 -4.44
CA LEU A 236 -1.39 -13.39 -5.74
C LEU A 236 -0.35 -14.33 -6.36
N LEU A 237 0.94 -14.03 -6.21
CA LEU A 237 2.07 -14.90 -6.57
C LEU A 237 2.02 -16.25 -5.84
N ALA A 238 1.72 -16.22 -4.53
CA ALA A 238 1.52 -17.44 -3.75
C ALA A 238 0.30 -18.24 -4.22
N ARG A 239 -0.81 -17.56 -4.52
CA ARG A 239 -2.07 -18.18 -4.97
C ARG A 239 -1.99 -18.78 -6.37
N LYS A 240 -1.13 -18.25 -7.26
CA LYS A 240 -0.88 -18.79 -8.61
C LYS A 240 0.12 -19.96 -8.65
N GLY A 241 0.53 -20.49 -7.48
CA GLY A 241 1.38 -21.68 -7.39
C GLY A 241 2.87 -21.44 -7.70
N LEU A 242 3.29 -20.18 -7.84
CA LEU A 242 4.70 -19.84 -8.05
C LEU A 242 5.49 -19.97 -6.74
N ILE A 243 4.87 -19.74 -5.57
CA ILE A 243 5.46 -20.01 -4.25
C ILE A 243 4.90 -21.33 -3.72
N PRO A 244 5.72 -22.30 -3.24
CA PRO A 244 5.23 -23.58 -2.74
C PRO A 244 4.26 -23.40 -1.57
N MET A 245 3.01 -23.80 -1.76
CA MET A 245 1.95 -23.67 -0.77
C MET A 245 1.93 -24.93 0.10
N THR A 246 2.61 -24.92 1.25
CA THR A 246 2.35 -25.94 2.28
C THR A 246 1.00 -25.65 2.91
N ARG A 247 0.03 -26.55 2.72
CA ARG A 247 -1.27 -26.50 3.41
C ARG A 247 -1.05 -26.58 4.93
N ASN A 248 -1.04 -25.45 5.63
CA ASN A 248 -1.53 -25.28 7.00
C ASN A 248 -1.24 -23.86 7.53
N THR A 249 -2.26 -23.26 8.18
CA THR A 249 -2.21 -22.27 9.28
C THR A 249 -1.26 -21.04 9.20
N GLN A 250 -0.67 -20.74 8.05
CA GLN A 250 0.30 -19.65 7.85
C GLN A 250 -0.22 -18.43 7.07
N GLU A 251 -1.53 -18.33 6.79
CA GLU A 251 -2.10 -17.05 6.34
C GLU A 251 -2.00 -15.94 7.42
N ARG A 252 -1.89 -16.33 8.70
CA ARG A 252 -1.67 -15.41 9.82
C ARG A 252 -0.24 -14.86 9.92
N GLU A 253 0.75 -15.52 9.32
CA GLU A 253 2.18 -15.09 9.32
C GLU A 253 2.54 -14.16 8.15
N LEU A 254 1.59 -13.86 7.24
CA LEU A 254 1.79 -12.93 6.12
C LEU A 254 1.49 -11.46 6.48
N LYS A 255 0.79 -11.20 7.59
CA LYS A 255 0.53 -9.83 8.08
C LYS A 255 1.82 -9.06 8.46
N PRO A 256 2.82 -9.66 9.14
CA PRO A 256 4.10 -8.98 9.44
C PRO A 256 4.92 -8.62 8.20
N LEU A 257 4.87 -9.44 7.15
CA LEU A 257 5.53 -9.16 5.86
C LEU A 257 4.87 -8.00 5.11
N GLN A 258 3.54 -7.85 5.23
CA GLN A 258 2.83 -6.69 4.66
C GLN A 258 3.21 -5.38 5.35
N THR A 259 3.30 -5.37 6.68
CA THR A 259 3.70 -4.16 7.43
C THR A 259 5.13 -3.73 7.09
N SER A 260 6.08 -4.67 7.04
CA SER A 260 7.48 -4.35 6.75
C SER A 260 7.70 -3.89 5.30
N VAL A 261 6.95 -4.42 4.33
CA VAL A 261 6.96 -3.97 2.93
C VAL A 261 6.35 -2.57 2.81
N LEU A 262 5.20 -2.31 3.45
CA LEU A 262 4.56 -0.98 3.42
C LEU A 262 5.42 0.10 4.10
N GLU A 263 6.05 -0.22 5.24
CA GLU A 263 7.01 0.69 5.90
C GLU A 263 8.23 0.97 5.01
N THR A 264 8.74 -0.07 4.34
CA THR A 264 9.84 0.05 3.37
C THR A 264 9.46 1.00 2.25
N GLN A 265 8.30 0.78 1.65
CA GLN A 265 7.79 1.59 0.55
C GLN A 265 7.56 3.05 0.98
N ARG A 266 7.00 3.29 2.16
CA ARG A 266 6.82 4.66 2.69
C ARG A 266 8.16 5.37 2.82
N ARG A 267 9.17 4.72 3.40
CA ARG A 267 10.49 5.33 3.59
C ARG A 267 11.21 5.57 2.27
N VAL A 268 11.09 4.66 1.30
CA VAL A 268 11.61 4.87 -0.06
C VAL A 268 10.88 6.03 -0.74
N LEU A 269 9.56 6.12 -0.61
CA LEU A 269 8.80 7.22 -1.20
C LEU A 269 9.21 8.58 -0.63
N ASP A 270 9.26 8.71 0.70
CA ASP A 270 9.53 10.00 1.35
C ASP A 270 11.02 10.37 1.33
N GLY A 271 11.92 9.41 1.58
CA GLY A 271 13.34 9.65 1.70
C GLY A 271 14.17 9.42 0.44
N ILE A 272 13.61 8.81 -0.61
CA ILE A 272 14.29 8.60 -1.89
C ILE A 272 13.57 9.31 -3.04
N VAL A 273 12.31 8.95 -3.30
CA VAL A 273 11.58 9.43 -4.50
C VAL A 273 11.20 10.91 -4.39
N ARG A 274 10.84 11.36 -3.18
CA ARG A 274 10.44 12.76 -2.90
C ARG A 274 11.55 13.61 -2.30
N ALA A 275 12.71 13.03 -2.03
CA ALA A 275 13.84 13.77 -1.49
C ALA A 275 14.34 14.80 -2.52
N LEU A 276 14.79 15.95 -2.03
CA LEU A 276 15.38 17.02 -2.87
C LEU A 276 16.87 17.20 -2.58
N ASP A 277 17.27 16.90 -1.34
CA ASP A 277 18.61 17.05 -0.79
C ASP A 277 19.09 15.74 -0.16
N VAL A 278 20.42 15.63 -0.01
CA VAL A 278 21.05 14.53 0.71
C VAL A 278 21.14 14.87 2.20
N SER A 279 20.74 13.93 3.04
CA SER A 279 20.87 14.01 4.50
C SER A 279 21.09 12.61 5.10
N ARG A 280 21.20 12.50 6.43
CA ARG A 280 21.28 11.21 7.11
C ARG A 280 20.10 10.28 6.80
N ASP A 281 18.90 10.83 6.61
CA ASP A 281 17.65 10.08 6.47
C ASP A 281 16.96 10.23 5.10
N ARG A 282 17.62 10.92 4.15
CA ARG A 282 17.13 11.13 2.78
C ARG A 282 18.27 11.17 1.77
N CYS A 283 18.01 10.71 0.55
CA CYS A 283 18.90 10.80 -0.58
C CYS A 283 18.08 10.69 -1.87
N PRO A 284 17.98 11.73 -2.71
CA PRO A 284 17.25 11.64 -3.97
C PRO A 284 17.89 10.60 -4.89
N ILE A 285 17.12 9.59 -5.29
CA ILE A 285 17.51 8.60 -6.30
C ILE A 285 16.33 8.44 -7.27
N PRO A 286 16.52 8.74 -8.56
CA PRO A 286 15.55 8.42 -9.60
C PRO A 286 15.20 6.93 -9.61
N VAL A 287 13.90 6.63 -9.62
CA VAL A 287 13.38 5.26 -9.69
C VAL A 287 12.46 5.12 -10.90
N VAL A 288 12.77 4.15 -11.76
CA VAL A 288 12.02 3.87 -12.98
C VAL A 288 11.49 2.44 -12.96
N ALA A 289 10.20 2.26 -13.20
CA ALA A 289 9.54 0.96 -13.15
C ALA A 289 8.91 0.54 -14.49
N TYR A 290 9.29 -0.63 -14.99
CA TYR A 290 8.78 -1.21 -16.23
C TYR A 290 7.93 -2.44 -15.98
N ALA A 291 6.78 -2.51 -16.63
CA ALA A 291 5.90 -3.68 -16.68
C ALA A 291 6.08 -4.46 -17.98
N GLY A 292 5.81 -5.77 -17.97
CA GLY A 292 5.61 -6.54 -19.19
C GLY A 292 4.19 -6.37 -19.71
N GLU A 293 4.01 -6.19 -21.02
CA GLU A 293 2.68 -6.00 -21.63
C GLU A 293 1.76 -7.20 -21.44
N SER A 294 2.33 -8.40 -21.38
CA SER A 294 1.64 -9.68 -21.21
C SER A 294 1.95 -10.31 -19.84
N ASP A 295 2.42 -9.52 -18.88
CA ASP A 295 2.71 -9.99 -17.53
C ASP A 295 1.42 -10.23 -16.73
N ASN A 296 1.06 -11.51 -16.60
CA ASN A 296 -0.09 -11.95 -15.80
C ASN A 296 0.23 -12.11 -14.31
N VAL A 297 1.48 -11.96 -13.91
CA VAL A 297 1.95 -12.12 -12.53
C VAL A 297 1.99 -10.77 -11.84
N VAL A 298 2.60 -9.78 -12.48
CA VAL A 298 2.69 -8.40 -12.02
C VAL A 298 2.07 -7.49 -13.08
N VAL A 299 0.80 -7.16 -12.88
CA VAL A 299 0.07 -6.26 -13.80
C VAL A 299 0.72 -4.87 -13.85
N PRO A 300 0.55 -4.09 -14.94
CA PRO A 300 1.21 -2.79 -15.08
C PRO A 300 0.98 -1.80 -13.93
N SER A 301 -0.21 -1.78 -13.32
CA SER A 301 -0.50 -0.95 -12.15
C SER A 301 0.30 -1.36 -10.92
N SER A 302 0.55 -2.66 -10.74
CA SER A 302 1.40 -3.21 -9.70
C SER A 302 2.87 -2.87 -9.93
N ALA A 303 3.36 -3.06 -11.15
CA ALA A 303 4.72 -2.72 -11.54
C ALA A 303 5.00 -1.22 -11.37
N ALA A 304 4.07 -0.36 -11.79
CA ALA A 304 4.16 1.08 -11.60
C ALA A 304 4.18 1.50 -10.13
N GLY A 305 3.30 0.92 -9.30
CA GLY A 305 3.20 1.22 -7.88
C GLY A 305 3.01 2.71 -7.58
N PHE A 306 3.98 3.32 -6.91
CA PHE A 306 3.98 4.75 -6.55
C PHE A 306 5.10 5.55 -7.22
N PHE A 307 5.81 4.95 -8.18
CA PHE A 307 6.96 5.58 -8.83
C PHE A 307 6.50 6.55 -9.94
N PRO A 308 7.16 7.71 -10.08
CA PRO A 308 6.75 8.74 -11.03
C PRO A 308 7.10 8.38 -12.48
N GLU A 309 8.22 7.69 -12.70
CA GLU A 309 8.67 7.26 -14.02
C GLU A 309 8.31 5.78 -14.25
N THR A 310 7.40 5.53 -15.18
CA THR A 310 6.89 4.17 -15.47
C THR A 310 6.81 3.90 -16.96
N GLY A 311 6.97 2.65 -17.37
CA GLY A 311 6.80 2.21 -18.76
C GLY A 311 6.28 0.79 -18.91
N VAL A 312 5.87 0.43 -20.12
CA VAL A 312 5.46 -0.94 -20.48
C VAL A 312 6.32 -1.42 -21.64
N LEU A 313 6.87 -2.63 -21.52
CA LEU A 313 7.75 -3.27 -22.49
C LEU A 313 7.14 -4.58 -23.01
N PRO A 314 7.50 -5.03 -24.22
CA PRO A 314 7.07 -6.33 -24.73
C PRO A 314 7.53 -7.47 -23.83
N GLY A 315 6.69 -8.50 -23.70
CA GLY A 315 6.99 -9.70 -22.93
C GLY A 315 6.07 -9.94 -21.73
N ASP A 316 6.20 -11.14 -21.19
CA ASP A 316 5.60 -11.60 -19.93
C ASP A 316 6.54 -11.34 -18.74
N HIS A 317 6.18 -11.86 -17.56
CA HIS A 317 6.95 -11.70 -16.33
C HIS A 317 8.44 -12.03 -16.46
N PHE A 318 8.79 -13.06 -17.23
CA PHE A 318 10.16 -13.54 -17.40
C PHE A 318 10.80 -13.01 -18.68
N SER A 319 10.04 -12.87 -19.77
CA SER A 319 10.57 -12.41 -21.06
C SER A 319 10.77 -10.89 -21.14
N VAL A 320 10.16 -10.09 -20.25
CA VAL A 320 10.33 -8.62 -20.21
C VAL A 320 11.79 -8.17 -20.00
N ILE A 321 12.64 -9.01 -19.42
CA ILE A 321 14.09 -8.77 -19.24
C ILE A 321 14.97 -9.45 -20.30
N ARG A 322 14.36 -10.09 -21.31
CA ARG A 322 15.07 -10.76 -22.40
C ARG A 322 15.05 -9.88 -23.65
N PRO A 323 16.20 -9.37 -24.11
CA PRO A 323 16.24 -8.55 -25.31
C PRO A 323 15.89 -9.39 -26.55
N GLN A 324 15.20 -8.77 -27.50
CA GLN A 324 14.91 -9.32 -28.82
C GLN A 324 15.89 -8.72 -29.84
N GLY A 325 17.19 -8.84 -29.55
CA GLY A 325 18.28 -8.21 -30.29
C GLY A 325 18.68 -6.80 -29.78
N PRO A 326 19.71 -6.20 -30.42
CA PRO A 326 20.38 -4.99 -29.95
C PRO A 326 19.50 -3.73 -29.97
N ASP A 327 18.53 -3.67 -30.88
CA ASP A 327 17.60 -2.54 -31.01
C ASP A 327 16.27 -2.75 -30.29
N SER A 328 16.18 -3.78 -29.45
CA SER A 328 14.95 -4.05 -28.70
C SER A 328 14.60 -2.92 -27.73
N ARG A 329 13.29 -2.74 -27.47
CA ARG A 329 12.78 -1.70 -26.56
C ARG A 329 13.38 -1.79 -25.14
N LEU A 330 13.72 -3.01 -24.70
CA LEU A 330 14.40 -3.24 -23.43
C LEU A 330 15.81 -2.62 -23.43
N VAL A 331 16.63 -2.93 -24.45
CA VAL A 331 18.00 -2.40 -24.56
C VAL A 331 17.96 -0.87 -24.65
N HIS A 332 17.05 -0.31 -25.45
CA HIS A 332 16.87 1.13 -25.54
C HIS A 332 16.47 1.76 -24.20
N ALA A 333 15.52 1.16 -23.48
CA ALA A 333 15.08 1.64 -22.17
C ALA A 333 16.24 1.65 -21.16
N VAL A 334 17.00 0.55 -21.05
CA VAL A 334 18.14 0.48 -20.13
C VAL A 334 19.23 1.46 -20.55
N ARG A 335 19.59 1.53 -21.83
CA ARG A 335 20.61 2.47 -22.34
C ARG A 335 20.27 3.93 -22.03
N LYS A 336 19.00 4.31 -22.19
CA LYS A 336 18.51 5.65 -21.84
C LYS A 336 18.75 5.97 -20.36
N GLU A 337 18.42 5.03 -19.48
CA GLU A 337 18.56 5.24 -18.03
C GLU A 337 20.03 5.23 -17.57
N LEU A 338 20.89 4.44 -18.23
CA LEU A 338 22.34 4.47 -18.02
C LEU A 338 22.97 5.80 -18.46
N ALA A 339 22.60 6.31 -19.64
CA ALA A 339 23.08 7.61 -20.13
C ALA A 339 22.68 8.76 -19.19
N ARG A 340 21.46 8.74 -18.66
CA ARG A 340 21.00 9.71 -17.64
C ARG A 340 21.81 9.61 -16.35
N ALA A 341 22.10 8.40 -15.87
CA ALA A 341 22.88 8.21 -14.66
C ALA A 341 24.30 8.80 -14.73
N LEU A 342 24.90 8.84 -15.93
CA LEU A 342 26.19 9.47 -16.18
C LEU A 342 26.08 11.00 -16.28
N ALA A 343 25.06 11.50 -16.98
CA ALA A 343 24.89 12.93 -17.26
C ALA A 343 24.39 13.75 -16.04
N GLU A 344 23.59 13.14 -15.16
CA GLU A 344 22.99 13.85 -14.02
C GLU A 344 24.01 14.14 -12.91
N SER A 345 24.10 15.42 -12.53
CA SER A 345 24.93 15.87 -11.40
C SER A 345 24.61 15.14 -10.10
N PHE A 346 25.62 14.93 -9.27
CA PHE A 346 25.43 14.37 -7.94
C PHE A 346 24.50 15.26 -7.10
N PRO A 347 23.65 14.65 -6.25
CA PRO A 347 22.75 15.42 -5.42
C PRO A 347 23.54 16.22 -4.38
N LEU A 348 23.20 17.50 -4.24
CA LEU A 348 23.93 18.44 -3.40
C LEU A 348 23.67 18.15 -1.91
N GLU A 349 24.74 18.18 -1.11
CA GLU A 349 24.62 18.32 0.34
C GLU A 349 24.41 19.80 0.70
N PRO A 350 23.46 20.14 1.58
CA PRO A 350 23.30 21.51 2.06
C PRO A 350 24.56 21.96 2.84
N GLN A 351 25.14 23.11 2.48
CA GLN A 351 26.34 23.63 3.16
C GLN A 351 26.02 24.14 4.58
N PRO A 352 26.78 23.71 5.61
CA PRO A 352 26.58 24.18 6.98
C PRO A 352 27.34 25.51 7.19
N GLY A 353 26.66 26.66 7.14
CA GLY A 353 27.34 27.92 7.46
C GLY A 353 26.65 29.25 7.15
N ALA A 354 25.43 29.28 6.60
CA ALA A 354 24.66 30.51 6.52
C ALA A 354 23.47 30.40 7.47
N ASP A 355 23.29 31.41 8.31
CA ASP A 355 22.07 31.65 9.10
C ASP A 355 20.86 31.21 8.32
N ILE A 356 20.25 30.10 8.73
CA ILE A 356 19.23 29.39 7.98
C ILE A 356 18.05 30.35 7.79
N PRO A 357 17.78 30.90 6.58
CA PRO A 357 16.38 31.09 6.26
C PRO A 357 15.87 29.66 6.25
N HIS A 358 14.94 29.33 7.15
CA HIS A 358 14.11 28.14 6.92
C HIS A 358 13.77 28.20 5.43
N HIS A 359 14.15 27.19 4.64
CA HIS A 359 13.72 27.11 3.25
C HIS A 359 12.21 26.96 3.29
N ARG A 360 11.53 28.09 3.49
CA ARG A 360 10.24 28.42 2.97
C ARG A 360 10.45 28.18 1.50
N ARG A 361 9.95 27.02 1.08
CA ARG A 361 9.31 26.76 -0.21
C ARG A 361 9.06 28.07 -0.96
N PRO A 362 9.10 28.10 -2.30
CA PRO A 362 8.25 29.06 -2.99
C PRO A 362 6.85 28.89 -2.37
N ALA A 363 6.39 29.92 -1.65
CA ALA A 363 5.11 29.90 -0.96
C ALA A 363 4.05 29.95 -2.06
N PRO A 364 3.45 28.79 -2.38
CA PRO A 364 2.03 28.68 -2.11
C PRO A 364 1.61 27.36 -1.44
N ALA A 365 2.17 26.19 -1.77
CA ALA A 365 1.50 24.92 -1.45
C ALA A 365 1.74 24.31 -0.05
N ALA A 366 2.74 24.76 0.74
CA ALA A 366 2.91 24.29 2.15
C ALA A 366 2.22 25.22 3.13
N ALA A 367 2.25 26.53 2.85
CA ALA A 367 1.53 27.53 3.64
C ALA A 367 0.01 27.41 3.47
N ASP A 368 -0.43 26.86 2.33
CA ASP A 368 -1.84 26.62 2.03
C ASP A 368 -2.42 25.37 2.72
N VAL A 369 -1.69 24.63 3.54
CA VAL A 369 -2.24 23.43 4.22
C VAL A 369 -2.46 23.73 5.69
N LEU A 370 -3.71 23.63 6.13
CA LEU A 370 -4.07 23.71 7.55
C LEU A 370 -3.60 22.42 8.25
N THR A 371 -2.78 22.57 9.29
CA THR A 371 -2.21 21.44 10.05
C THR A 371 -3.03 21.08 11.29
N GLU A 372 -3.76 22.04 11.83
CA GLU A 372 -4.71 21.87 12.93
C GLU A 372 -6.13 22.11 12.44
N LEU A 373 -7.10 21.49 13.12
CA LEU A 373 -8.51 21.66 12.82
C LEU A 373 -8.99 23.05 13.26
N GLU A 374 -9.26 23.90 12.29
CA GLU A 374 -10.01 25.14 12.41
C GLU A 374 -11.49 24.87 12.09
N VAL A 375 -12.41 25.43 12.89
CA VAL A 375 -13.85 25.29 12.66
C VAL A 375 -14.50 26.67 12.67
N VAL A 376 -15.30 26.95 11.66
CA VAL A 376 -16.12 28.17 11.56
C VAL A 376 -17.59 27.78 11.47
N GLY A 377 -18.44 28.42 12.26
CA GLY A 377 -19.88 28.17 12.34
C GLY A 377 -20.39 28.24 13.78
N PRO A 378 -21.70 28.10 14.01
CA PRO A 378 -22.73 27.88 12.98
C PRO A 378 -22.94 29.13 12.11
N ILE A 379 -23.07 28.93 10.79
CA ILE A 379 -23.53 29.93 9.83
C ILE A 379 -24.98 29.53 9.49
N PRO A 380 -26.00 30.21 10.04
CA PRO A 380 -27.39 29.89 9.75
C PRO A 380 -27.73 30.32 8.33
N VAL A 381 -28.24 29.38 7.52
CA VAL A 381 -28.78 29.63 6.17
C VAL A 381 -30.13 28.92 6.04
N PRO A 382 -31.23 29.63 5.75
CA PRO A 382 -32.54 29.00 5.62
C PRO A 382 -32.70 28.24 4.30
N ALA A 383 -33.36 27.09 4.40
CA ALA A 383 -33.60 26.20 3.27
C ALA A 383 -34.61 26.75 2.24
N ASN A 384 -35.69 27.40 2.73
CA ASN A 384 -36.89 27.71 1.93
C ASN A 384 -37.23 29.20 1.84
N GLY A 385 -36.27 30.09 2.10
CA GLY A 385 -36.52 31.52 2.10
C GLY A 385 -37.41 32.05 3.25
N THR A 386 -37.98 31.18 4.09
CA THR A 386 -38.84 31.55 5.22
C THR A 386 -38.10 31.42 6.55
N ALA A 387 -38.18 32.44 7.40
CA ALA A 387 -37.38 32.59 8.62
C ALA A 387 -37.69 31.59 9.76
N ARG A 388 -38.49 30.54 9.54
CA ARG A 388 -38.93 29.65 10.63
C ARG A 388 -37.86 28.67 11.11
N HIS A 389 -36.99 28.17 10.23
CA HIS A 389 -35.91 27.26 10.59
C HIS A 389 -34.70 27.49 9.67
N ALA A 390 -33.58 27.96 10.23
CA ALA A 390 -32.32 28.06 9.51
C ALA A 390 -31.50 26.78 9.71
N THR A 391 -30.96 26.24 8.63
CA THR A 391 -30.01 25.13 8.71
C THR A 391 -28.65 25.68 9.13
N GLU A 392 -28.01 25.01 10.08
CA GLU A 392 -26.69 25.38 10.55
C GLU A 392 -25.60 24.80 9.65
N PHE A 393 -24.74 25.68 9.13
CA PHE A 393 -23.58 25.31 8.33
C PHE A 393 -22.28 25.52 9.11
N PHE A 394 -21.35 24.58 8.97
CA PHE A 394 -20.02 24.65 9.54
C PHE A 394 -18.97 24.38 8.47
N LEU A 395 -17.81 25.01 8.60
CA LEU A 395 -16.66 24.79 7.75
C LEU A 395 -15.49 24.32 8.60
N HIS A 396 -14.96 23.15 8.27
CA HIS A 396 -13.80 22.54 8.89
C HIS A 396 -12.58 22.70 7.98
N GLY A 397 -11.57 23.40 8.47
CA GLY A 397 -10.29 23.57 7.83
C GLY A 397 -9.24 22.73 8.53
N GLY A 398 -8.56 21.82 7.83
CA GLY A 398 -7.52 21.00 8.43
C GLY A 398 -7.56 19.52 8.04
N PRO A 399 -6.75 18.68 8.70
CA PRO A 399 -6.72 17.24 8.46
C PRO A 399 -8.05 16.58 8.88
N VAL A 400 -8.62 15.77 8.00
CA VAL A 400 -9.86 15.01 8.28
C VAL A 400 -9.70 14.03 9.44
N GLU A 401 -8.46 13.63 9.73
CA GLU A 401 -8.08 12.79 10.86
C GLU A 401 -8.37 13.44 12.22
N GLN A 402 -8.52 14.77 12.26
CA GLN A 402 -8.84 15.53 13.45
C GLN A 402 -10.34 15.84 13.60
N LEU A 403 -11.16 15.58 12.57
CA LEU A 403 -12.61 15.83 12.60
C LEU A 403 -13.26 15.15 13.80
N ARG A 404 -14.24 15.83 14.37
CA ARG A 404 -14.97 15.41 15.57
C ARG A 404 -16.37 16.00 15.58
N ASN A 405 -17.27 15.36 16.31
CA ASN A 405 -18.65 15.83 16.55
C ASN A 405 -19.45 16.02 15.24
N VAL A 406 -19.33 15.07 14.31
CA VAL A 406 -20.19 14.98 13.12
C VAL A 406 -20.59 13.53 12.94
N ASP A 407 -21.89 13.23 12.83
CA ASP A 407 -22.38 11.85 12.81
C ASP A 407 -21.94 11.10 11.55
N ILE A 408 -21.99 11.75 10.38
CA ILE A 408 -21.68 11.14 9.08
C ILE A 408 -20.56 11.94 8.40
N VAL A 409 -19.47 11.27 8.03
CA VAL A 409 -18.43 11.87 7.18
C VAL A 409 -18.47 11.23 5.80
N VAL A 410 -18.57 12.05 4.77
CA VAL A 410 -18.60 11.58 3.37
C VAL A 410 -17.17 11.49 2.83
N SER A 411 -16.85 10.39 2.17
CA SER A 411 -15.61 10.20 1.42
C SER A 411 -15.91 10.19 -0.08
N SER A 412 -15.05 10.86 -0.85
CA SER A 412 -15.10 10.83 -2.32
C SER A 412 -14.26 9.66 -2.82
N GLU A 413 -14.91 8.67 -3.42
CA GLU A 413 -14.27 7.46 -3.93
C GLU A 413 -14.34 7.36 -5.46
N ASN A 414 -13.57 6.44 -6.01
CA ASN A 414 -13.72 6.04 -7.41
C ASN A 414 -14.94 5.15 -7.61
N THR A 415 -15.36 4.94 -8.86
CA THR A 415 -16.54 4.13 -9.19
C THR A 415 -16.39 2.64 -8.89
N TYR A 416 -15.22 2.14 -8.52
CA TYR A 416 -15.06 0.78 -7.98
C TYR A 416 -15.19 0.73 -6.46
N LEU A 417 -15.45 1.88 -5.81
CA LEU A 417 -15.44 2.05 -4.35
C LEU A 417 -14.16 1.48 -3.72
N GLN A 418 -13.03 1.60 -4.41
CA GLN A 418 -11.73 1.18 -3.90
C GLN A 418 -11.08 2.31 -3.11
N LEU A 419 -10.96 2.13 -1.80
CA LEU A 419 -10.31 3.10 -0.93
C LEU A 419 -8.86 3.34 -1.33
N SER A 420 -8.44 4.60 -1.25
CA SER A 420 -7.05 4.98 -1.41
C SER A 420 -6.18 4.31 -0.35
N GLN A 421 -4.90 4.15 -0.66
CA GLN A 421 -3.92 3.65 0.31
C GLN A 421 -3.81 4.63 1.48
N PHE A 422 -3.61 4.11 2.69
CA PHE A 422 -3.57 4.85 3.96
C PHE A 422 -2.65 6.09 3.98
N PHE A 423 -1.60 6.11 3.16
CA PHE A 423 -0.58 7.16 3.14
C PHE A 423 -0.75 8.14 1.97
N LYS A 424 -1.73 7.92 1.08
CA LYS A 424 -1.98 8.87 -0.02
C LYS A 424 -2.62 10.13 0.58
N PRO A 425 -2.18 11.33 0.17
CA PRO A 425 -2.75 12.60 0.65
C PRO A 425 -4.09 12.88 -0.05
N SER A 426 -5.05 11.98 0.12
CA SER A 426 -6.42 12.05 -0.40
C SER A 426 -7.39 11.97 0.78
N THR A 427 -8.60 12.51 0.62
CA THR A 427 -9.67 12.38 1.61
C THR A 427 -9.93 10.92 1.96
N SER A 428 -10.05 10.07 0.93
CA SER A 428 -10.21 8.61 1.05
C SER A 428 -9.11 7.95 1.89
N GLY A 429 -7.84 8.20 1.58
CA GLY A 429 -6.71 7.58 2.30
C GLY A 429 -6.59 8.06 3.74
N SER A 430 -6.84 9.36 3.96
CA SER A 430 -6.78 10.00 5.28
C SER A 430 -7.92 9.53 6.18
N LEU A 431 -9.14 9.42 5.66
CA LEU A 431 -10.29 8.87 6.39
C LEU A 431 -10.11 7.39 6.68
N ARG A 432 -9.65 6.59 5.71
CA ARG A 432 -9.33 5.17 5.92
C ARG A 432 -8.31 5.00 7.05
N TRP A 433 -7.24 5.81 7.04
CA TRP A 433 -6.25 5.82 8.13
C TRP A 433 -6.87 6.23 9.46
N ALA A 434 -7.69 7.28 9.50
CA ALA A 434 -8.28 7.75 10.74
C ALA A 434 -9.29 6.75 11.34
N ALA A 435 -10.02 6.04 10.48
CA ALA A 435 -11.01 5.03 10.84
C ALA A 435 -10.40 3.70 11.30
N ALA A 436 -9.18 3.37 10.85
CA ALA A 436 -8.52 2.12 11.19
C ALA A 436 -8.26 1.97 12.70
N GLU A 437 -8.51 0.78 13.25
CA GLU A 437 -8.10 0.43 14.61
C GLU A 437 -6.60 0.22 14.65
N LYS A 438 -5.95 0.80 15.66
CA LYS A 438 -4.49 0.81 15.77
C LYS A 438 -4.03 0.35 17.14
N SER A 439 -2.86 -0.27 17.18
CA SER A 439 -2.16 -0.57 18.42
C SER A 439 -1.67 0.72 19.09
N ALA A 440 -1.22 0.61 20.35
CA ALA A 440 -0.57 1.72 21.06
C ALA A 440 0.67 2.26 20.32
N SER A 441 1.34 1.42 19.52
CA SER A 441 2.49 1.81 18.68
C SER A 441 2.09 2.37 17.31
N GLY A 442 0.79 2.50 17.03
CA GLY A 442 0.26 3.08 15.79
C GLY A 442 0.18 2.11 14.60
N GLN A 443 0.42 0.81 14.82
CA GLN A 443 0.24 -0.23 13.79
C GLN A 443 -1.24 -0.46 13.54
N ILE A 444 -1.67 -0.54 12.28
CA ILE A 444 -3.05 -0.88 11.93
C ILE A 444 -3.31 -2.33 12.32
N LEU A 445 -4.26 -2.54 13.24
CA LEU A 445 -4.76 -3.85 13.63
C LEU A 445 -5.91 -4.28 12.71
N GLU A 446 -6.76 -3.32 12.31
CA GLU A 446 -7.93 -3.56 11.47
C GLU A 446 -8.20 -2.38 10.53
N ASP A 447 -8.45 -2.68 9.26
CA ASP A 447 -8.91 -1.73 8.26
C ASP A 447 -10.44 -1.71 8.20
N VAL A 448 -11.07 -1.16 9.24
CA VAL A 448 -12.53 -1.19 9.42
C VAL A 448 -13.26 -0.71 8.17
N ALA A 449 -12.87 0.44 7.61
CA ALA A 449 -13.50 0.99 6.43
C ALA A 449 -13.30 0.09 5.20
N GLY A 450 -12.09 -0.40 4.95
CA GLY A 450 -11.79 -1.23 3.77
C GLY A 450 -12.43 -2.61 3.82
N GLU A 451 -12.43 -3.27 4.98
CA GLU A 451 -13.04 -4.60 5.16
C GLU A 451 -14.56 -4.53 5.02
N HIS A 452 -15.21 -3.56 5.68
CA HIS A 452 -16.66 -3.37 5.57
C HIS A 452 -17.10 -2.94 4.17
N LEU A 453 -16.36 -2.03 3.51
CA LEU A 453 -16.71 -1.61 2.16
C LEU A 453 -16.55 -2.76 1.15
N SER A 454 -15.52 -3.58 1.32
CA SER A 454 -15.33 -4.80 0.51
C SER A 454 -16.46 -5.81 0.74
N SER A 455 -16.93 -5.95 1.98
CA SER A 455 -18.10 -6.79 2.29
C SER A 455 -19.37 -6.25 1.67
N TRP A 456 -19.58 -4.93 1.74
CA TRP A 456 -20.72 -4.26 1.10
C TRP A 456 -20.73 -4.53 -0.40
N LEU A 457 -19.60 -4.34 -1.08
CA LEU A 457 -19.47 -4.62 -2.52
C LEU A 457 -19.79 -6.07 -2.88
N ARG A 458 -19.36 -7.04 -2.07
CA ARG A 458 -19.69 -8.47 -2.29
C ARG A 458 -21.18 -8.74 -2.13
N ASN A 459 -21.80 -8.20 -1.08
CA ASN A 459 -23.22 -8.38 -0.82
C ASN A 459 -24.12 -7.73 -1.88
N HIS A 460 -23.61 -6.71 -2.58
CA HIS A 460 -24.29 -6.02 -3.67
C HIS A 460 -23.81 -6.49 -5.06
N GLY A 461 -23.12 -7.64 -5.15
CA GLY A 461 -22.70 -8.23 -6.43
C GLY A 461 -21.72 -7.38 -7.27
N SER A 462 -21.08 -6.39 -6.65
CA SER A 462 -20.28 -5.36 -7.34
C SER A 462 -18.78 -5.46 -7.05
N TYR A 463 -18.33 -6.50 -6.34
CA TYR A 463 -16.92 -6.67 -6.00
C TYR A 463 -16.06 -6.87 -7.26
N GLY A 464 -15.19 -5.90 -7.55
CA GLY A 464 -14.34 -5.89 -8.75
C GLY A 464 -15.00 -5.27 -9.99
N LEU A 465 -16.22 -4.76 -9.87
CA LEU A 465 -16.95 -4.08 -10.94
C LEU A 465 -17.19 -2.61 -10.57
N PRO A 466 -17.33 -1.70 -11.55
CA PRO A 466 -17.74 -0.34 -11.27
C PRO A 466 -19.23 -0.33 -10.86
N VAL A 467 -19.56 0.43 -9.82
CA VAL A 467 -20.93 0.81 -9.49
C VAL A 467 -21.35 2.04 -10.29
N LEU A 468 -22.66 2.29 -10.32
CA LEU A 468 -23.20 3.49 -10.96
C LEU A 468 -22.61 4.76 -10.31
N GLU A 469 -22.20 5.72 -11.13
CA GLU A 469 -21.78 7.04 -10.66
C GLU A 469 -22.87 7.64 -9.77
N GLY A 470 -22.50 8.13 -8.58
CA GLY A 470 -23.40 8.62 -7.54
C GLY A 470 -23.85 7.57 -6.51
N THR A 471 -23.46 6.29 -6.64
CA THR A 471 -23.75 5.26 -5.63
C THR A 471 -23.05 5.58 -4.31
N VAL A 472 -23.69 5.33 -3.18
CA VAL A 472 -23.16 5.62 -1.84
C VAL A 472 -23.18 4.35 -1.00
N ALA A 473 -22.02 3.93 -0.52
CA ALA A 473 -21.88 2.75 0.32
C ALA A 473 -21.52 3.15 1.76
N PRO A 474 -22.28 2.71 2.78
CA PRO A 474 -21.99 3.08 4.15
C PRO A 474 -21.07 2.07 4.84
N THR A 475 -20.27 2.56 5.78
CA THR A 475 -19.42 1.74 6.66
C THR A 475 -19.45 2.28 8.10
N PRO A 476 -19.12 1.45 9.10
CA PRO A 476 -18.78 1.95 10.43
C PRO A 476 -17.57 2.89 10.37
N SER A 477 -17.50 3.83 11.31
CA SER A 477 -16.40 4.80 11.39
C SER A 477 -15.14 4.28 12.08
N GLY A 478 -15.19 3.08 12.66
CA GLY A 478 -14.09 2.47 13.41
C GLY A 478 -13.58 3.40 14.52
N SER A 479 -12.28 3.66 14.54
CA SER A 479 -11.63 4.48 15.57
C SER A 479 -12.12 5.92 15.65
N LEU A 480 -12.74 6.44 14.58
CA LEU A 480 -13.36 7.76 14.57
C LEU A 480 -14.62 7.84 15.46
N GLN A 481 -15.17 6.70 15.90
CA GLN A 481 -16.27 6.68 16.86
C GLN A 481 -15.90 7.36 18.19
N ARG A 482 -14.63 7.29 18.60
CA ARG A 482 -14.11 8.00 19.78
C ARG A 482 -14.18 9.53 19.64
N ARG A 483 -14.40 10.04 18.43
CA ARG A 483 -14.55 11.46 18.10
C ARG A 483 -15.99 11.83 17.77
N ASN A 484 -16.96 10.99 18.15
CA ASN A 484 -18.38 11.18 17.85
C ASN A 484 -18.70 11.21 16.35
N ILE A 485 -17.95 10.43 15.55
CA ILE A 485 -18.31 10.13 14.16
C ILE A 485 -18.87 8.73 14.11
N ARG A 486 -20.10 8.55 13.63
CA ARG A 486 -20.79 7.25 13.65
C ARG A 486 -20.57 6.48 12.35
N ARG A 487 -20.65 7.16 11.21
CA ARG A 487 -20.63 6.54 9.88
C ARG A 487 -19.65 7.22 8.94
N ILE A 488 -19.12 6.43 8.01
CA ILE A 488 -18.42 6.94 6.82
C ILE A 488 -19.21 6.49 5.59
N TYR A 489 -19.62 7.46 4.78
CA TYR A 489 -20.35 7.22 3.53
C TYR A 489 -19.42 7.41 2.34
N HIS A 490 -19.23 6.35 1.56
CA HIS A 490 -18.32 6.31 0.42
C HIS A 490 -19.09 6.57 -0.87
N ALA A 491 -18.95 7.78 -1.42
CA ALA A 491 -19.63 8.19 -2.64
C ALA A 491 -18.79 7.85 -3.88
N ALA A 492 -19.34 7.06 -4.79
CA ALA A 492 -18.74 6.71 -6.08
C ALA A 492 -18.83 7.88 -7.07
N ILE A 493 -17.80 8.72 -7.10
CA ILE A 493 -17.79 9.98 -7.87
C ILE A 493 -16.83 9.90 -9.06
N ALA A 494 -15.66 9.30 -8.85
CA ALA A 494 -14.53 9.44 -9.76
C ALA A 494 -14.35 8.21 -10.66
N THR A 495 -14.63 8.34 -11.96
CA THR A 495 -14.43 7.24 -12.90
C THR A 495 -12.97 7.20 -13.34
N PRO A 496 -12.22 6.10 -13.08
CA PRO A 496 -10.81 6.01 -13.46
C PRO A 496 -10.65 6.02 -14.99
N ILE A 497 -9.60 6.68 -15.47
CA ILE A 497 -9.24 6.70 -16.90
C ILE A 497 -8.17 5.64 -17.15
N SER A 498 -8.52 4.59 -17.88
CA SER A 498 -7.63 3.46 -18.21
C SER A 498 -6.27 3.92 -18.74
N GLY A 499 -5.20 3.29 -18.25
CA GLY A 499 -3.82 3.63 -18.61
C GLY A 499 -3.26 4.90 -17.95
N THR A 500 -4.00 5.55 -17.04
CA THR A 500 -3.56 6.76 -16.33
C THR A 500 -3.88 6.71 -14.83
N ASN A 501 -3.33 7.66 -14.06
CA ASN A 501 -3.69 7.91 -12.66
C ASN A 501 -4.78 9.00 -12.50
N ASN A 502 -5.44 9.38 -13.60
CA ASN A 502 -6.44 10.45 -13.65
C ASN A 502 -7.85 9.89 -13.55
N TYR A 503 -8.80 10.77 -13.20
CA TYR A 503 -10.21 10.44 -13.11
C TYR A 503 -11.03 11.41 -13.95
N ARG A 504 -12.12 10.90 -14.52
CA ARG A 504 -13.20 11.69 -15.11
C ARG A 504 -14.31 11.82 -14.07
N ILE A 505 -14.83 13.03 -13.91
CA ILE A 505 -15.98 13.30 -13.05
C ILE A 505 -17.16 13.63 -13.96
N SER A 506 -18.27 12.91 -13.80
CA SER A 506 -19.54 13.28 -14.43
C SER A 506 -20.24 14.32 -13.55
N PRO A 507 -20.61 15.50 -14.06
CA PRO A 507 -21.31 16.51 -13.26
C PRO A 507 -22.60 15.98 -12.63
N GLN A 508 -23.32 15.08 -13.32
CA GLN A 508 -24.55 14.46 -12.83
C GLN A 508 -24.32 13.49 -11.65
N ALA A 509 -23.09 13.00 -11.46
CA ALA A 509 -22.76 12.10 -10.35
C ALA A 509 -22.85 12.80 -9.00
N ILE A 510 -22.54 14.10 -8.94
CA ILE A 510 -22.51 14.88 -7.70
C ILE A 510 -23.92 15.07 -7.12
N PRO A 511 -24.90 15.64 -7.84
CA PRO A 511 -26.27 15.75 -7.34
C PRO A 511 -26.84 14.39 -6.95
N ARG A 512 -26.63 13.36 -7.78
CA ARG A 512 -27.09 12.00 -7.47
C ARG A 512 -26.49 11.45 -6.18
N ALA A 513 -25.20 11.66 -5.95
CA ALA A 513 -24.55 11.25 -4.71
C ALA A 513 -25.12 11.97 -3.49
N VAL A 514 -25.37 13.28 -3.60
CA VAL A 514 -25.94 14.08 -2.51
C VAL A 514 -27.33 13.56 -2.13
N HIS A 515 -28.24 13.38 -3.09
CA HIS A 515 -29.55 12.80 -2.83
C HIS A 515 -29.44 11.40 -2.20
N ASN A 516 -28.59 10.53 -2.74
CA ASN A 516 -28.35 9.19 -2.20
C ASN A 516 -27.76 9.21 -0.77
N ILE A 517 -26.96 10.23 -0.41
CA ILE A 517 -26.41 10.42 0.95
C ILE A 517 -27.54 10.73 1.93
N PHE A 518 -28.42 11.68 1.61
CA PHE A 518 -29.54 12.04 2.49
C PHE A 518 -30.55 10.90 2.63
N ASP A 519 -30.89 10.22 1.53
CA ASP A 519 -31.76 9.04 1.55
C ASP A 519 -31.18 7.92 2.41
N LEU A 520 -29.89 7.65 2.27
CA LEU A 520 -29.21 6.64 3.07
C LEU A 520 -29.17 7.04 4.55
N ALA A 521 -28.90 8.30 4.86
CA ALA A 521 -28.87 8.81 6.22
C ALA A 521 -30.25 8.69 6.92
N ARG A 522 -31.33 9.06 6.22
CA ARG A 522 -32.71 8.89 6.72
C ARG A 522 -33.07 7.43 6.95
N ARG A 523 -32.73 6.54 6.00
CA ARG A 523 -32.93 5.09 6.14
C ARG A 523 -32.17 4.52 7.34
N GLU A 524 -30.88 4.80 7.47
CA GLU A 524 -30.07 4.27 8.57
C GLU A 524 -30.49 4.83 9.94
N ARG A 525 -30.92 6.10 10.00
CA ARG A 525 -31.51 6.69 11.21
C ARG A 525 -32.71 5.88 11.69
N ALA A 526 -33.57 5.44 10.77
CA ALA A 526 -34.75 4.64 11.09
C ALA A 526 -34.41 3.16 11.38
N GLU A 527 -33.67 2.50 10.49
CA GLU A 527 -33.39 1.06 10.53
C GLU A 527 -32.47 0.65 11.69
N LEU A 528 -31.49 1.49 12.02
CA LEU A 528 -30.49 1.18 13.05
C LEU A 528 -30.80 1.82 14.41
N GLY A 529 -31.84 2.64 14.50
CA GLY A 529 -32.20 3.37 15.72
C GLY A 529 -31.10 4.31 16.23
N ILE A 530 -30.19 4.74 15.34
CA ILE A 530 -29.12 5.68 15.67
C ILE A 530 -29.56 7.11 15.34
N SER A 531 -29.27 8.04 16.25
CA SER A 531 -29.43 9.46 15.96
C SER A 531 -28.36 9.89 14.95
N LEU A 532 -28.77 10.26 13.75
CA LEU A 532 -27.94 10.93 12.75
C LEU A 532 -28.61 12.27 12.47
N SER A 533 -27.91 13.37 12.74
CA SER A 533 -28.41 14.73 12.49
C SER A 533 -27.37 15.64 11.83
N SER A 534 -26.17 15.14 11.54
CA SER A 534 -25.10 15.94 10.96
C SER A 534 -24.32 15.21 9.85
N ILE A 535 -24.06 15.91 8.74
CA ILE A 535 -23.36 15.36 7.56
C ILE A 535 -22.19 16.28 7.18
N CYS A 536 -20.99 15.71 7.06
CA CYS A 536 -19.80 16.40 6.58
C CYS A 536 -19.47 16.02 5.14
N PHE A 537 -19.57 17.00 4.24
CA PHE A 537 -19.23 16.87 2.83
C PHE A 537 -17.78 17.32 2.56
N PRO A 538 -16.98 16.52 1.83
CA PRO A 538 -15.81 17.03 1.13
C PRO A 538 -16.27 17.73 -0.16
N LEU A 539 -15.34 18.42 -0.82
CA LEU A 539 -15.56 18.80 -2.22
C LEU A 539 -15.25 17.61 -3.14
N PHE A 540 -16.23 17.24 -3.95
CA PHE A 540 -16.15 16.15 -4.90
C PHE A 540 -15.32 16.54 -6.13
N GLY A 541 -14.47 15.64 -6.62
CA GLY A 541 -13.79 15.83 -7.92
C GLY A 541 -12.71 16.93 -7.99
N ALA A 542 -12.64 17.84 -7.01
CA ALA A 542 -11.72 18.99 -6.96
C ALA A 542 -10.23 18.63 -6.76
N GLY A 543 -9.93 17.33 -6.59
CA GLY A 543 -8.57 16.80 -6.58
C GLY A 543 -8.11 16.35 -7.96
N ARG A 544 -7.86 15.05 -8.12
CA ARG A 544 -7.37 14.46 -9.38
C ARG A 544 -8.42 14.40 -10.50
N GLY A 545 -9.68 14.72 -10.20
CA GLY A 545 -10.76 14.83 -11.17
C GLY A 545 -10.75 16.14 -11.96
N ARG A 546 -9.92 17.12 -11.56
CA ARG A 546 -9.75 18.44 -12.20
C ARG A 546 -11.03 19.29 -12.31
N MET A 547 -12.11 18.93 -11.61
CA MET A 547 -13.28 19.80 -11.47
C MET A 547 -12.90 21.05 -10.68
N SER A 548 -13.48 22.19 -11.01
CA SER A 548 -13.20 23.40 -10.23
C SER A 548 -13.85 23.30 -8.84
N VAL A 549 -13.20 23.90 -7.84
CA VAL A 549 -13.72 23.95 -6.45
C VAL A 549 -15.10 24.61 -6.40
N VAL A 550 -15.29 25.68 -7.19
CA VAL A 550 -16.56 26.43 -7.24
C VAL A 550 -17.65 25.58 -7.86
N GLU A 551 -17.39 24.93 -9.00
CA GLU A 551 -18.36 24.05 -9.66
C GLU A 551 -18.77 22.88 -8.75
N SER A 552 -17.82 22.23 -8.07
CA SER A 552 -18.15 21.19 -7.10
C SER A 552 -19.02 21.71 -5.97
N PHE A 553 -18.71 22.90 -5.43
CA PHE A 553 -19.49 23.48 -4.35
C PHE A 553 -20.91 23.80 -4.79
N GLU A 554 -21.12 24.45 -5.94
CA GLU A 554 -22.46 24.84 -6.40
C GLU A 554 -23.32 23.59 -6.71
N LEU A 555 -22.76 22.53 -7.32
CA LEU A 555 -23.48 21.27 -7.57
C LEU A 555 -23.90 20.57 -6.26
N ILE A 556 -23.02 20.57 -5.24
CA ILE A 556 -23.37 20.03 -3.91
C ILE A 556 -24.42 20.93 -3.26
N TRP A 557 -24.25 22.25 -3.33
CA TRP A 557 -25.13 23.24 -2.73
C TRP A 557 -26.56 23.11 -3.26
N GLU A 558 -26.76 23.14 -4.57
CA GLU A 558 -28.09 23.09 -5.19
C GLU A 558 -28.86 21.82 -4.82
N SER A 559 -28.20 20.65 -4.95
CA SER A 559 -28.82 19.37 -4.61
C SER A 559 -29.09 19.20 -3.11
N MET A 560 -28.17 19.68 -2.26
CA MET A 560 -28.33 19.63 -0.81
C MET A 560 -29.43 20.56 -0.31
N MET A 561 -29.54 21.78 -0.84
CA MET A 561 -30.60 22.70 -0.43
C MET A 561 -31.98 22.11 -0.74
N SER A 562 -32.13 21.40 -1.86
CA SER A 562 -33.36 20.65 -2.17
C SER A 562 -33.70 19.61 -1.10
N GLU A 563 -32.72 18.96 -0.49
CA GLU A 563 -32.93 17.99 0.60
C GLU A 563 -33.28 18.65 1.93
N LEU A 564 -32.67 19.81 2.21
CA LEU A 564 -32.90 20.58 3.43
C LEU A 564 -34.26 21.27 3.45
N VAL A 565 -34.86 21.51 2.27
CA VAL A 565 -36.24 21.98 2.12
C VAL A 565 -37.21 21.01 2.79
N ASP A 566 -36.98 19.71 2.58
CA ASP A 566 -37.85 18.63 3.06
C ASP A 566 -37.53 18.24 4.51
N ASP A 567 -36.25 18.31 4.90
CA ASP A 567 -35.79 18.00 6.25
C ASP A 567 -34.77 19.04 6.76
N PRO A 568 -35.24 20.15 7.39
CA PRO A 568 -34.33 21.19 7.88
C PRO A 568 -33.61 20.79 9.19
N SER A 569 -33.85 19.58 9.72
CA SER A 569 -33.25 19.13 10.99
C SER A 569 -31.77 18.75 10.88
N TRP A 570 -31.23 18.68 9.66
CA TRP A 570 -29.81 18.39 9.42
C TRP A 570 -28.92 19.58 9.73
N THR A 571 -27.79 19.32 10.35
CA THR A 571 -26.64 20.22 10.42
C THR A 571 -25.63 19.84 9.35
N ILE A 572 -25.15 20.82 8.59
CA ILE A 572 -24.26 20.58 7.45
C ILE A 572 -22.86 21.05 7.76
N HIS A 573 -21.89 20.22 7.43
CA HIS A 573 -20.48 20.52 7.56
C HIS A 573 -19.80 20.39 6.20
N PHE A 574 -18.86 21.28 5.91
CA PHE A 574 -17.91 21.14 4.80
C PHE A 574 -16.51 20.93 5.35
N THR A 575 -15.68 20.13 4.68
CA THR A 575 -14.28 19.90 5.08
C THR A 575 -13.30 20.11 3.94
N THR A 576 -12.19 20.77 4.25
CA THR A 576 -11.06 20.94 3.34
C THR A 576 -9.75 21.05 4.11
N ARG A 577 -8.68 20.53 3.52
CA ARG A 577 -7.32 20.63 4.09
C ARG A 577 -6.59 21.91 3.65
N ARG A 578 -7.09 22.61 2.63
CA ARG A 578 -6.41 23.77 2.03
C ARG A 578 -6.99 25.09 2.50
N ARG A 579 -6.14 26.01 2.95
CA ARG A 579 -6.49 27.37 3.43
C ARG A 579 -7.22 28.16 2.36
N THR A 580 -6.71 28.18 1.14
CA THR A 580 -7.31 28.87 -0.02
C THR A 580 -8.71 28.37 -0.34
N ILE A 581 -8.93 27.05 -0.28
CA ILE A 581 -10.25 26.45 -0.47
C ILE A 581 -11.15 26.79 0.72
N PHE A 582 -10.62 26.75 1.94
CA PHE A 582 -11.36 27.13 3.15
C PHE A 582 -11.86 28.57 3.06
N ASP A 583 -10.98 29.52 2.77
CA ASP A 583 -11.33 30.95 2.64
C ASP A 583 -12.35 31.18 1.51
N LEU A 584 -12.20 30.47 0.38
CA LEU A 584 -13.15 30.50 -0.73
C LEU A 584 -14.54 29.99 -0.32
N LEU A 585 -14.61 28.83 0.34
CA LEU A 585 -15.86 28.25 0.81
C LEU A 585 -16.53 29.13 1.87
N TYR A 586 -15.74 29.71 2.77
CA TYR A 586 -16.24 30.67 3.76
C TYR A 586 -16.86 31.89 3.08
N GLY A 587 -16.17 32.50 2.12
CA GLY A 587 -16.71 33.61 1.34
C GLY A 587 -18.00 33.26 0.58
N ARG A 588 -18.07 32.05 0.01
CA ARG A 588 -19.27 31.57 -0.68
C ARG A 588 -20.46 31.38 0.26
N LEU A 589 -20.24 30.75 1.42
CA LEU A 589 -21.29 30.57 2.43
C LEU A 589 -21.81 31.92 2.95
N GLN A 590 -20.90 32.88 3.21
CA GLN A 590 -21.28 34.23 3.61
C GLN A 590 -22.09 34.95 2.50
N ALA A 591 -21.70 34.80 1.23
CA ALA A 591 -22.45 35.35 0.12
C ALA A 591 -23.86 34.74 0.00
N LYS A 592 -24.01 33.42 0.21
CA LYS A 592 -25.34 32.75 0.22
C LYS A 592 -26.20 33.27 1.37
N LYS A 593 -25.62 33.46 2.56
CA LYS A 593 -26.31 34.07 3.71
C LYS A 593 -26.73 35.53 3.42
N GLN A 594 -25.82 36.36 2.91
CA GLN A 594 -26.12 37.77 2.60
C GLN A 594 -27.17 37.92 1.51
N ALA A 595 -27.10 37.11 0.45
CA ALA A 595 -28.11 37.11 -0.60
C ALA A 595 -29.50 36.78 -0.06
N TYR A 596 -29.58 35.90 0.95
CA TYR A 596 -30.82 35.64 1.66
C TYR A 596 -31.27 36.85 2.52
N ASP A 597 -30.37 37.41 3.34
CA ASP A 597 -30.66 38.55 4.22
C ASP A 597 -31.11 39.81 3.45
N GLN A 598 -30.81 39.91 2.15
CA GLN A 598 -31.24 41.01 1.28
C GLN A 598 -32.62 40.81 0.64
N ILE A 599 -33.09 39.56 0.54
CA ILE A 599 -34.38 39.19 -0.07
C ILE A 599 -35.50 39.09 0.99
N THR A 600 -35.12 39.02 2.27
CA THR A 600 -36.02 38.88 3.43
C THR A 600 -36.04 40.18 4.23
#